data_AF-A0A4Q6BJ37-F1
#
_entry.id   AF-A0A4Q6BJ37-F1
#
_cell.length_a   1.000
_cell.length_b   1.000
_cell.length_c   1.000
_cell.angle_alpha   90.00
_cell.angle_beta   90.00
_cell.angle_gamma   90.00
#
_symmetry.space_group_name_H-M   'P 1'
#
loop_
_entity.id
_entity.type
_entity.pdbx_description
1 polymer ?
#
loop_
_entity_poly.entity_id
_entity_poly.type
_entity_poly.pdbx_seq_one_letter_code
_entity_poly.pdbx_strand_id
1 'polypeptide(L)'
;MASSPQAKSLDGIASWLKFDPAYLTKEFTVSRTTGGKLKFAPKDLSNSPFSTIELLLTKDGVVKTLALAEKSGDLIELEFQKPTIVKSK
;
A
#
# COMPACT_ATOMS: atom_id res chain seq x y z
N MET A 1 25.88 2.62 11.34
CA MET A 1 24.89 1.89 12.18
C MET A 1 23.92 1.23 11.23
N ALA A 2 23.96 -0.10 11.11
CA ALA A 2 23.06 -0.83 10.21
C ALA A 2 21.66 -0.89 10.84
N SER A 3 20.67 -0.30 10.18
CA SER A 3 19.28 -0.41 10.59
C SER A 3 18.84 -1.88 10.48
N SER A 4 18.38 -2.43 11.61
CA SER A 4 17.91 -3.80 11.73
C SER A 4 16.85 -4.12 10.66
N PRO A 5 16.78 -5.34 10.12
CA PRO A 5 15.81 -5.71 9.07
C PRO A 5 14.35 -5.35 9.41
N GLN A 6 13.99 -5.38 10.70
CA GLN A 6 12.67 -5.00 11.21
C GLN A 6 12.38 -3.49 11.17
N ALA A 7 13.40 -2.63 11.29
CA ALA A 7 13.21 -1.19 11.15
C ALA A 7 12.85 -0.84 9.70
N LYS A 8 13.48 -1.51 8.72
CA LYS A 8 13.20 -1.30 7.30
C LYS A 8 11.80 -1.73 6.89
N SER A 9 11.26 -2.81 7.46
CA SER A 9 9.89 -3.25 7.18
C SER A 9 8.86 -2.26 7.72
N LEU A 10 9.10 -1.70 8.91
CA LEU A 10 8.22 -0.70 9.51
C LEU A 10 8.29 0.65 8.76
N ASP A 11 9.47 1.07 8.30
CA ASP A 11 9.62 2.26 7.46
C ASP A 11 8.92 2.08 6.10
N GLY A 12 8.93 0.87 5.54
CA GLY A 12 8.18 0.52 4.34
C GLY A 12 6.67 0.64 4.55
N ILE A 13 6.15 0.11 5.67
CA ILE A 13 4.73 0.22 6.05
C ILE A 13 4.35 1.68 6.34
N ALA A 14 5.20 2.43 7.05
CA ALA A 14 4.96 3.83 7.38
C ALA A 14 4.99 4.75 6.14
N SER A 15 5.88 4.48 5.18
CA SER A 15 5.92 5.17 3.89
C SER A 15 4.68 4.89 3.06
N TRP A 16 4.12 3.69 3.18
CA TRP A 16 2.81 3.32 2.61
C TRP A 16 1.63 4.00 3.29
N LEU A 17 1.61 4.05 4.63
CA LEU A 17 0.59 4.79 5.40
C LEU A 17 0.61 6.29 5.07
N LYS A 18 1.77 6.82 4.66
CA LYS A 18 1.94 8.20 4.20
C LYS A 18 1.67 8.38 2.70
N PHE A 19 1.44 7.29 1.96
CA PHE A 19 1.18 7.29 0.52
C PHE A 19 2.18 8.14 -0.28
N ASP A 20 3.50 7.94 -0.09
CA ASP A 20 4.52 8.67 -0.84
C ASP A 20 4.60 8.18 -2.30
N PRO A 21 4.10 8.94 -3.29
CA PRO A 21 4.02 8.46 -4.67
C PRO A 21 5.40 8.24 -5.31
N ALA A 22 6.43 8.98 -4.88
CA ALA A 22 7.78 8.87 -5.42
C ALA A 22 8.44 7.55 -5.00
N TYR A 23 8.27 7.17 -3.73
CA TYR A 23 8.71 5.87 -3.24
C TYR A 23 7.97 4.72 -3.94
N LEU A 24 6.64 4.82 -4.04
CA LEU A 24 5.80 3.77 -4.63
C LEU A 24 6.15 3.50 -6.10
N THR A 25 6.32 4.54 -6.90
CA THR A 25 6.66 4.40 -8.32
C THR A 25 8.10 3.93 -8.53
N LYS A 26 9.01 4.22 -7.59
CA LYS A 26 10.40 3.74 -7.62
C LYS A 26 10.48 2.25 -7.32
N GLU A 27 9.86 1.80 -6.23
CA GLU A 27 10.02 0.44 -5.69
C GLU A 27 8.99 -0.57 -6.25
N PHE A 28 7.85 -0.12 -6.77
CA PHE A 28 6.77 -0.98 -7.24
C PHE A 28 6.43 -0.72 -8.71
N THR A 29 6.07 -1.79 -9.41
CA THR A 29 5.35 -1.73 -10.68
C THR A 29 3.88 -1.55 -10.37
N VAL A 30 3.31 -0.43 -10.82
CA VAL A 30 1.91 -0.08 -10.62
C VAL A 30 1.11 -0.49 -11.85
N SER A 31 0.05 -1.27 -11.65
CA SER A 31 -0.88 -1.66 -12.70
C SER A 31 -2.30 -1.29 -12.29
N ARG A 32 -3.04 -0.66 -13.19
CA ARG A 32 -4.45 -0.35 -12.98
C ARG A 32 -5.28 -1.51 -13.54
N THR A 33 -6.10 -2.11 -12.69
CA THR A 33 -7.05 -3.14 -13.08
C THR A 33 -8.43 -2.50 -13.25
N THR A 34 -9.35 -3.21 -13.91
CA THR A 34 -10.71 -2.72 -14.15
C THR A 34 -11.44 -2.47 -12.83
N GLY A 35 -12.30 -1.44 -12.81
CA GLY A 35 -13.13 -1.14 -11.63
C GLY A 35 -12.47 -0.34 -10.51
N GLY A 36 -11.46 0.49 -10.82
CA GLY A 36 -10.84 1.38 -9.81
C GLY A 36 -9.82 0.69 -8.91
N LYS A 37 -9.42 -0.53 -9.26
CA LYS A 37 -8.40 -1.28 -8.55
C LYS A 37 -7.00 -0.89 -9.04
N LEU A 38 -6.06 -0.76 -8.11
CA LEU A 38 -4.64 -0.52 -8.34
C LEU A 38 -3.85 -1.66 -7.69
N LYS A 39 -2.98 -2.31 -8.45
CA LYS A 39 -2.10 -3.37 -7.96
C LYS A 39 -0.67 -2.89 -8.03
N PHE A 40 0.04 -3.06 -6.93
CA PHE A 40 1.45 -2.70 -6.76
C PHE A 40 2.22 -3.98 -6.51
N ALA A 41 3.06 -4.35 -7.46
CA ALA A 41 3.98 -5.47 -7.34
C ALA A 41 5.39 -4.92 -7.11
N PRO A 42 6.11 -5.35 -6.05
CA PRO A 42 7.49 -4.91 -5.86
C PRO A 42 8.35 -5.25 -7.08
N LYS A 43 9.21 -4.33 -7.51
CA LYS A 43 10.20 -4.60 -8.58
C LYS A 43 11.31 -5.54 -8.11
N ASP A 44 11.65 -5.46 -6.82
CA ASP A 44 12.56 -6.37 -6.14
C ASP A 44 11.84 -6.98 -4.94
N LEU A 45 11.59 -8.29 -5.02
CA LEU A 45 10.97 -9.02 -3.93
C LEU A 45 11.89 -9.05 -2.72
N SER A 46 13.21 -9.13 -2.85
CA SER A 46 14.16 -9.33 -1.75
C SER A 46 13.99 -8.33 -0.60
N ASN A 47 13.67 -7.08 -0.93
CA ASN A 47 13.58 -5.96 0.02
C ASN A 47 12.15 -5.59 0.43
N SER A 48 11.13 -6.24 -0.10
CA SER A 48 9.73 -5.98 0.26
C SER A 48 9.20 -7.02 1.26
N PRO A 49 8.49 -6.62 2.34
CA PRO A 49 7.76 -7.57 3.18
C PRO A 49 6.53 -8.14 2.45
N PHE A 50 6.02 -7.43 1.44
CA PHE A 50 4.82 -7.79 0.69
C PHE A 50 5.16 -8.38 -0.67
N SER A 51 4.41 -9.40 -1.09
CA SER A 51 4.43 -9.93 -2.45
C SER A 51 3.56 -9.09 -3.38
N THR A 52 2.43 -8.58 -2.88
CA THR A 52 1.54 -7.70 -3.63
C THR A 52 0.80 -6.76 -2.69
N ILE A 53 0.47 -5.57 -3.19
CA ILE A 53 -0.42 -4.64 -2.53
C ILE A 53 -1.53 -4.27 -3.50
N GLU A 54 -2.78 -4.31 -3.05
CA GLU A 54 -3.94 -3.98 -3.88
C GLU A 54 -4.79 -2.92 -3.18
N LEU A 55 -5.15 -1.88 -3.92
CA LEU A 55 -6.06 -0.82 -3.49
C LEU A 55 -7.30 -0.87 -4.35
N LEU A 56 -8.48 -0.73 -3.74
CA LEU A 56 -9.71 -0.42 -4.45
C LEU A 56 -10.10 1.02 -4.15
N LEU A 57 -10.19 1.85 -5.17
CA LEU A 57 -10.70 3.20 -5.06
C LEU A 57 -12.20 3.24 -5.36
N THR A 58 -12.93 4.07 -4.62
CA THR A 58 -14.28 4.50 -4.97
C THR A 58 -14.26 5.43 -6.19
N LYS A 59 -15.43 5.72 -6.76
CA LYS A 59 -15.54 6.62 -7.93
C LYS A 59 -15.06 8.05 -7.64
N ASP A 60 -15.14 8.48 -6.39
CA ASP A 60 -14.65 9.76 -5.87
C ASP A 60 -13.15 9.73 -5.49
N GLY A 61 -12.45 8.62 -5.77
CA GLY A 61 -10.99 8.52 -5.58
C GLY A 61 -10.55 8.20 -4.15
N VAL A 62 -11.49 7.84 -3.27
CA VAL A 62 -11.19 7.45 -1.89
C VAL A 62 -10.84 5.97 -1.84
N VAL A 63 -9.89 5.59 -0.97
CA VAL A 63 -9.57 4.17 -0.74
C VAL A 63 -10.74 3.50 -0.03
N LYS A 64 -11.33 2.49 -0.68
CA LYS A 64 -12.36 1.61 -0.12
C LYS A 64 -11.74 0.41 0.58
N THR A 65 -10.80 -0.26 -0.08
CA THR A 65 -10.09 -1.42 0.48
C THR A 65 -8.60 -1.34 0.21
N LEU A 66 -7.82 -1.86 1.15
CA LEU A 66 -6.39 -2.12 1.03
C LEU A 66 -6.14 -3.58 1.37
N ALA A 67 -5.56 -4.33 0.45
CA ALA A 67 -5.12 -5.69 0.67
C ALA A 67 -3.59 -5.78 0.57
N LEU A 68 -2.95 -6.33 1.58
CA LEU A 68 -1.52 -6.57 1.66
C LEU A 68 -1.30 -8.08 1.66
N ALA A 69 -0.77 -8.60 0.55
CA ALA A 69 -0.34 -9.99 0.48
C ALA A 69 1.12 -10.04 0.93
N GLU A 70 1.40 -10.74 2.02
CA GLU A 70 2.76 -10.98 2.49
C GLU A 70 3.45 -12.04 1.63
N LYS A 71 4.77 -12.14 1.77
CA LYS A 71 5.53 -13.24 1.12
C LYS A 71 5.26 -14.61 1.73
N SER A 72 4.85 -14.66 3.00
CA SER A 72 4.48 -15.90 3.69
C SER A 72 3.24 -16.56 3.09
N GLY A 73 2.45 -15.80 2.31
CA GLY A 73 1.13 -16.21 1.82
C GLY A 73 -0.02 -15.64 2.66
N ASP A 74 0.29 -14.98 3.78
CA ASP A 74 -0.73 -14.30 4.59
C ASP A 74 -1.31 -13.10 3.86
N LEU A 75 -2.59 -12.85 4.11
CA LEU A 75 -3.34 -11.74 3.53
C LEU A 75 -3.93 -10.89 4.64
N ILE A 76 -3.58 -9.61 4.63
CA ILE A 76 -4.18 -8.60 5.48
C ILE A 76 -5.10 -7.76 4.61
N GLU A 77 -6.41 -7.82 4.87
CA GLU A 77 -7.39 -6.98 4.19
C GLU A 77 -7.99 -5.96 5.16
N LEU A 78 -8.00 -4.69 4.73
CA LEU A 78 -8.54 -3.56 5.45
C LEU A 78 -9.65 -2.93 4.61
N GLU A 79 -10.84 -2.81 5.20
CA GLU A 79 -11.96 -2.07 4.62
C GLU A 79 -12.12 -0.72 5.33
N PHE A 80 -12.13 0.35 4.54
CA PHE A 80 -12.27 1.71 5.05
C PHE A 80 -13.73 2.16 4.93
N GLN A 81 -14.22 2.76 6.00
CA GLN A 81 -15.48 3.48 5.95
C GLN A 81 -15.33 4.76 5.13
N LYS A 82 -16.44 5.24 4.57
CA LYS A 82 -16.47 6.50 3.83
C LYS A 82 -16.00 7.64 4.77
N PRO A 83 -14.96 8.41 4.39
CA PRO A 83 -14.44 9.46 5.23
C PRO A 83 -15.49 10.55 5.45
N THR A 84 -15.58 11.02 6.69
CA THR A 84 -16.46 12.13 7.05
C THR A 84 -15.63 13.41 7.01
N ILE A 85 -15.99 14.34 6.13
CA ILE A 85 -15.29 15.63 6.04
C ILE A 85 -15.71 16.49 7.24
N VAL A 86 -14.81 16.64 8.21
CA VAL A 86 -14.98 17.59 9.32
C VAL A 86 -14.36 18.92 8.88
N LYS A 87 -15.19 19.95 8.70
CA LYS A 87 -14.68 21.32 8.46
C LYS A 87 -13.99 21.79 9.74
N SER A 88 -12.67 22.00 9.71
CA SER A 88 -12.01 22.79 10.76
C SER A 88 -12.52 24.22 10.68
N LYS A 89 -12.91 24.77 11.84
CA LYS A 89 -13.28 26.18 11.99
C LYS A 89 -12.06 27.07 11.96
#